data_AF-A0A9P9Q7F0-F1
#
_entry.id   AF-A0A9P9Q7F0-F1
#
_cell.length_a   1.000
_cell.length_b   1.000
_cell.length_c   1.000
_cell.angle_alpha   90.00
_cell.angle_beta   90.00
_cell.angle_gamma   90.00
#
_symmetry.space_group_name_H-M   'P 1'
#
loop_
_entity.id
_entity.type
_entity.pdbx_description
1 polymer ?
#
loop_
_entity_poly.entity_id
_entity_poly.type
_entity_poly.pdbx_seq_one_letter_code
_entity_poly.pdbx_strand_id
1 'polypeptide(L)'
;MSAPCPFSGDACLVDAVRFDSGLLSSNDHIGINSPPRDGLQFRRVTTCAPVRVDKYATEWQEGLKQAYDLRGNTTTKVKFFEFGKGDTGCLATTTPTPNTTFCVSQWMKDFLPGAYDVTANSFYAENAFASDFDPVPDFKVPDADVTLIAIFNKAAYKGRVDDVLFNAQIPAGGSDKFFSPTNDFSILGCTEQYQFCDPMSKKCTNLGGLYAGQDAINRGELSLSSRQNATFSILWEAAWGMAMQWTIKLMNSRVLLAQDWVFTTIASGSSALPTGQWQQESFNLHNLSLAMFQHRVNQYAAPDTFEVSQGMKADDHLDIPTDPDMLAMCKRQRVLSARHYSVSVLGMAIILSVGSLLILLDQSMEAIWFRFFGARNRLAKRAEWTQTGTLQLHRQALEARGIGIWDRKNHDFPVIDGHGKTFKGLGEREEMIGETEDGHKTGYQVVTNDLQRKDLGFESPRP
;
A
#
# COMPACT_ATOMS: atom_id res chain seq x y z
N MET A 1 -9.59 9.93 21.14
CA MET A 1 -8.29 9.22 21.03
C MET A 1 -7.76 8.84 22.40
N SER A 2 -7.74 9.73 23.41
CA SER A 2 -7.45 9.33 24.80
C SER A 2 -8.53 8.38 25.35
N ALA A 3 -8.11 7.41 26.15
CA ALA A 3 -8.91 6.43 26.86
C ALA A 3 -8.25 6.10 28.21
N PRO A 4 -9.00 5.61 29.22
CA PRO A 4 -8.40 5.15 30.47
C PRO A 4 -7.45 3.97 30.23
N CYS A 5 -6.48 3.78 31.13
CA CYS A 5 -5.61 2.61 31.14
C CYS A 5 -6.47 1.32 31.12
N PRO A 6 -6.25 0.39 30.17
CA PRO A 6 -7.04 -0.84 30.09
C PRO A 6 -6.61 -1.91 31.10
N PHE A 7 -5.48 -1.70 31.77
CA PHE A 7 -4.89 -2.62 32.73
C PHE A 7 -5.19 -2.17 34.17
N SER A 8 -5.25 -3.14 35.09
CA SER A 8 -5.50 -2.84 36.50
C SER A 8 -4.19 -2.62 37.27
N GLY A 9 -4.29 -2.22 38.55
CA GLY A 9 -3.14 -2.11 39.44
C GLY A 9 -2.17 -0.95 39.14
N ASP A 10 -2.61 0.15 38.52
CA ASP A 10 -1.72 1.27 38.11
C ASP A 10 -0.57 0.83 37.19
N ALA A 11 -0.88 -0.09 36.26
CA ALA A 11 0.10 -0.65 35.35
C ALA A 11 0.55 0.33 34.25
N CYS A 12 -0.24 1.34 33.89
CA CYS A 12 0.11 2.30 32.84
C CYS A 12 0.91 3.50 33.39
N LEU A 13 1.81 4.06 32.58
CA LEU A 13 2.51 5.31 32.90
C LEU A 13 1.65 6.55 32.63
N VAL A 14 0.80 6.48 31.61
CA VAL A 14 -0.07 7.55 31.12
C VAL A 14 -1.40 6.97 30.64
N ASP A 15 -2.36 7.85 30.35
CA ASP A 15 -3.62 7.46 29.71
C ASP A 15 -3.37 6.76 28.37
N ALA A 16 -4.25 5.81 28.05
CA ALA A 16 -4.17 5.03 26.84
C ALA A 16 -4.63 5.81 25.60
N VAL A 17 -4.28 5.30 24.43
CA VAL A 17 -4.92 5.67 23.16
C VAL A 17 -5.79 4.53 22.65
N ARG A 18 -6.99 4.87 22.16
CA ARG A 18 -7.96 3.93 21.60
C ARG A 18 -8.23 4.23 20.13
N PHE A 19 -8.12 3.19 19.31
CA PHE A 19 -8.40 3.20 17.88
C PHE A 19 -9.53 2.23 17.57
N ASP A 20 -10.40 2.64 16.65
CA ASP A 20 -11.59 1.89 16.26
C ASP A 20 -11.73 1.96 14.75
N SER A 21 -11.69 0.79 14.12
CA SER A 21 -11.87 0.67 12.67
C SER A 21 -13.30 0.98 12.21
N GLY A 22 -14.27 1.01 13.13
CA GLY A 22 -15.68 0.97 12.78
C GLY A 22 -16.08 -0.38 12.16
N LEU A 23 -17.28 -0.44 11.58
CA LEU A 23 -17.76 -1.66 10.92
C LEU A 23 -17.27 -1.73 9.47
N LEU A 24 -16.32 -2.62 9.22
CA LEU A 24 -15.76 -2.93 7.91
C LEU A 24 -16.61 -4.01 7.21
N SER A 25 -17.35 -3.61 6.18
CA SER A 25 -18.03 -4.51 5.22
C SER A 25 -17.05 -5.45 4.51
N SER A 26 -17.36 -6.76 4.52
CA SER A 26 -16.61 -7.79 3.79
C SER A 26 -16.60 -7.54 2.28
N ASN A 27 -17.66 -6.94 1.75
CA ASN A 27 -17.80 -6.66 0.32
C ASN A 27 -17.05 -5.39 -0.09
N ASP A 28 -17.27 -4.30 0.65
CA ASP A 28 -16.82 -2.97 0.23
C ASP A 28 -15.37 -2.67 0.62
N HIS A 29 -14.93 -3.14 1.79
CA HIS A 29 -13.61 -2.79 2.34
C HIS A 29 -12.58 -3.91 2.24
N ILE A 30 -13.04 -5.16 2.24
CA ILE A 30 -12.17 -6.35 2.32
C ILE A 30 -12.04 -7.04 0.96
N GLY A 31 -13.02 -6.86 0.07
CA GLY A 31 -12.99 -7.36 -1.31
C GLY A 31 -13.63 -8.73 -1.51
N ILE A 32 -14.44 -9.24 -0.58
CA ILE A 32 -15.24 -10.45 -0.75
C ILE A 32 -16.52 -10.10 -1.54
N ASN A 33 -16.51 -10.35 -2.84
CA ASN A 33 -17.60 -10.14 -3.78
C ASN A 33 -18.76 -11.12 -3.56
N SER A 34 -19.56 -10.84 -2.54
CA SER A 34 -20.78 -11.57 -2.22
C SER A 34 -22.02 -10.67 -2.35
N PRO A 35 -23.21 -11.23 -2.62
CA PRO A 35 -24.45 -10.47 -2.47
C PRO A 35 -24.57 -9.91 -1.03
N PRO A 36 -25.24 -8.76 -0.81
CA PRO A 36 -25.33 -8.15 0.52
C PRO A 36 -25.84 -9.08 1.63
N ARG A 37 -26.74 -10.01 1.29
CA ARG A 37 -27.28 -11.04 2.21
C ARG A 37 -26.28 -12.11 2.65
N ASP A 38 -25.21 -12.29 1.89
CA ASP A 38 -24.17 -13.30 2.14
C ASP A 38 -22.91 -12.62 2.76
N GLY A 39 -22.94 -11.30 2.95
CA GLY A 39 -21.82 -10.52 3.52
C GLY A 39 -21.83 -10.48 5.04
N LEU A 40 -20.69 -10.07 5.60
CA LEU A 40 -20.49 -9.83 7.03
C LEU A 40 -19.81 -8.49 7.24
N GLN A 41 -19.91 -7.97 8.46
CA GLN A 41 -19.14 -6.81 8.90
C GLN A 41 -18.20 -7.22 10.03
N PHE A 42 -17.04 -6.60 10.04
CA PHE A 42 -15.97 -6.84 10.99
C PHE A 42 -15.55 -5.53 11.65
N ARG A 43 -15.29 -5.53 12.96
CA ARG A 43 -14.75 -4.38 13.68
C ARG A 43 -13.61 -4.84 14.57
N ARG A 44 -12.50 -4.12 14.46
CA ARG A 44 -11.36 -4.18 15.37
C ARG A 44 -11.27 -2.90 16.19
N VAL A 45 -11.01 -3.08 17.47
CA VAL A 45 -10.67 -2.02 18.41
C VAL A 45 -9.32 -2.35 19.04
N THR A 46 -8.46 -1.35 19.14
CA THR A 46 -7.16 -1.46 19.80
C THR A 46 -7.02 -0.37 20.84
N THR A 47 -6.64 -0.72 22.07
CA THR A 47 -6.33 0.26 23.12
C THR A 47 -4.93 0.02 23.66
N CYS A 48 -4.01 0.98 23.50
CA CYS A 48 -2.60 0.83 23.87
C CYS A 48 -2.15 1.88 24.88
N ALA A 49 -1.27 1.49 25.81
CA ALA A 49 -0.65 2.39 26.77
C ALA A 49 0.78 1.94 27.12
N PRO A 50 1.73 2.87 27.30
CA PRO A 50 3.04 2.57 27.87
C PRO A 50 2.91 2.05 29.30
N VAL A 51 3.57 0.93 29.59
CA VAL A 51 3.47 0.21 30.87
C VAL A 51 4.59 0.65 31.82
N ARG A 52 4.28 0.70 33.12
CA ARG A 52 5.22 0.99 34.20
C ARG A 52 6.11 -0.21 34.46
N VAL A 53 7.14 -0.37 33.63
CA VAL A 53 8.03 -1.54 33.62
C VAL A 53 8.73 -1.79 34.96
N ASP A 54 9.07 -0.75 35.71
CA ASP A 54 9.80 -0.88 36.99
C ASP A 54 9.02 -1.66 38.06
N LYS A 55 7.68 -1.64 37.99
CA LYS A 55 6.82 -2.40 38.92
C LYS A 55 6.95 -3.91 38.72
N TYR A 56 7.30 -4.35 37.50
CA TYR A 56 7.35 -5.76 37.12
C TYR A 56 8.79 -6.21 36.82
N ALA A 57 9.78 -5.35 37.02
CA ALA A 57 11.17 -5.67 36.76
C ALA A 57 11.86 -6.18 38.03
N THR A 58 12.68 -7.22 37.89
CA THR A 58 13.58 -7.63 38.98
C THR A 58 14.78 -6.70 39.05
N GLU A 59 15.51 -6.74 40.16
CA GLU A 59 16.90 -6.29 40.16
C GLU A 59 17.73 -7.13 39.19
N TRP A 60 18.88 -6.59 38.78
CA TRP A 60 19.81 -7.34 37.96
C TRP A 60 20.41 -8.52 38.73
N GLN A 61 20.25 -9.71 38.19
CA GLN A 61 20.82 -10.94 38.73
C GLN A 61 22.13 -11.28 38.03
N GLU A 62 23.16 -11.59 38.82
CA GLU A 62 24.51 -11.87 38.35
C GLU A 62 24.83 -13.36 38.41
N GLY A 63 25.83 -13.80 37.62
CA GLY A 63 26.32 -15.19 37.66
C GLY A 63 25.41 -16.22 36.99
N LEU A 64 24.43 -15.79 36.20
CA LEU A 64 23.50 -16.68 35.50
C LEU A 64 24.14 -17.29 34.26
N LYS A 65 23.86 -18.56 33.99
CA LYS A 65 24.41 -19.26 32.82
C LYS A 65 23.87 -18.67 31.53
N GLN A 66 24.76 -18.35 30.59
CA GLN A 66 24.37 -17.84 29.29
C GLN A 66 23.77 -18.97 28.43
N ALA A 67 22.63 -18.72 27.78
CA ALA A 67 21.92 -19.75 27.01
C ALA A 67 22.68 -20.23 25.75
N TYR A 68 23.45 -19.34 25.11
CA TYR A 68 24.15 -19.64 23.86
C TYR A 68 25.55 -20.22 24.05
N ASP A 69 26.01 -20.36 25.30
CA ASP A 69 27.28 -21.00 25.60
C ASP A 69 27.10 -22.51 25.80
N LEU A 70 27.28 -23.26 24.72
CA LEU A 70 27.25 -24.72 24.71
C LEU A 70 28.31 -25.37 25.62
N ARG A 71 29.35 -24.62 26.05
CA ARG A 71 30.39 -25.11 26.95
C ARG A 71 30.06 -24.82 28.43
N GLY A 72 29.06 -23.99 28.70
CA GLY A 72 28.54 -23.70 30.05
C GLY A 72 29.49 -22.96 30.98
N ASN A 73 30.50 -22.28 30.44
CA ASN A 73 31.58 -21.65 31.22
C ASN A 73 31.42 -20.13 31.35
N THR A 74 30.49 -19.53 30.61
CA THR A 74 30.22 -18.10 30.63
C THR A 74 28.96 -17.80 31.43
N THR A 75 29.08 -16.76 32.26
CA THR A 75 27.97 -16.21 33.02
C THR A 75 27.63 -14.82 32.49
N THR A 76 26.38 -14.41 32.66
CA THR A 76 25.90 -13.09 32.27
C THR A 76 25.06 -12.49 33.38
N LYS A 77 24.84 -11.18 33.29
CA LYS A 77 23.96 -10.42 34.17
C LYS A 77 22.63 -10.23 33.46
N VAL A 78 21.52 -10.58 34.10
CA VAL A 78 20.18 -10.56 33.51
C VAL A 78 19.20 -9.79 34.40
N LYS A 79 18.36 -8.96 33.79
CA LYS A 79 17.19 -8.34 34.41
C LYS A 79 15.95 -9.02 33.83
N PHE A 80 15.06 -9.51 34.68
CA PHE A 80 13.82 -10.16 34.26
C PHE A 80 12.65 -9.19 34.36
N PHE A 81 11.69 -9.35 33.46
CA PHE A 81 10.43 -8.62 33.47
C PHE A 81 9.28 -9.62 33.62
N GLU A 82 8.61 -9.54 34.76
CA GLU A 82 7.70 -10.55 35.30
C GLU A 82 6.23 -10.19 35.08
N PHE A 83 5.82 -10.12 33.81
CA PHE A 83 4.42 -9.86 33.44
C PHE A 83 3.54 -11.12 33.48
N GLY A 84 4.15 -12.30 33.71
CA GLY A 84 3.48 -13.59 33.62
C GLY A 84 4.39 -14.69 33.09
N LYS A 85 3.99 -15.94 33.30
CA LYS A 85 4.77 -17.10 32.86
C LYS A 85 4.72 -17.22 31.34
N GLY A 86 5.82 -16.87 30.65
CA GLY A 86 5.94 -17.01 29.20
C GLY A 86 6.45 -18.39 28.75
N ASP A 87 6.10 -18.78 27.54
CA ASP A 87 6.52 -20.06 26.94
C ASP A 87 8.01 -20.08 26.59
N THR A 88 8.55 -18.95 26.11
CA THR A 88 9.97 -18.79 25.75
C THR A 88 10.83 -18.34 26.92
N GLY A 89 10.24 -17.66 27.92
CA GLY A 89 10.95 -17.12 29.08
C GLY A 89 12.03 -16.10 28.69
N CYS A 90 13.30 -16.43 28.92
CA CYS A 90 14.43 -15.54 28.63
C CYS A 90 15.42 -16.20 27.67
N LEU A 91 15.60 -15.60 26.48
CA LEU A 91 16.54 -16.12 25.49
C LEU A 91 18.01 -16.03 25.93
N ALA A 92 18.34 -15.17 26.89
CA ALA A 92 19.72 -14.96 27.32
C ALA A 92 20.22 -15.97 28.36
N THR A 93 19.33 -16.70 29.06
CA THR A 93 19.72 -17.62 30.13
C THR A 93 18.82 -18.85 30.21
N THR A 94 19.37 -19.97 30.69
CA THR A 94 18.62 -21.22 30.91
C THR A 94 17.92 -21.27 32.27
N THR A 95 18.07 -20.24 33.11
CA THR A 95 17.51 -20.18 34.46
C THR A 95 16.59 -18.96 34.63
N PRO A 96 15.43 -18.90 33.96
CA PRO A 96 14.45 -17.84 34.14
C PRO A 96 13.70 -17.98 35.48
N THR A 97 13.03 -16.91 35.92
CA THR A 97 12.10 -16.96 37.05
C THR A 97 10.75 -17.57 36.62
N PRO A 98 9.92 -18.06 37.57
CA PRO A 98 8.63 -18.66 37.23
C PRO A 98 7.67 -17.76 36.45
N ASN A 99 7.80 -16.44 36.63
CA ASN A 99 6.93 -15.42 36.03
C ASN A 99 7.64 -14.61 34.94
N THR A 100 8.79 -15.05 34.44
CA THR A 100 9.53 -14.33 33.39
C THR A 100 8.73 -14.32 32.09
N THR A 101 8.44 -13.11 31.57
CA THR A 101 7.88 -12.90 30.23
C THR A 101 8.94 -12.38 29.27
N PHE A 102 9.75 -11.42 29.72
CA PHE A 102 10.86 -10.86 28.94
C PHE A 102 12.11 -10.75 29.81
N CYS A 103 13.26 -10.53 29.16
CA CYS A 103 14.50 -10.27 29.87
C CYS A 103 15.45 -9.40 29.05
N VAL A 104 16.38 -8.76 29.76
CA VAL A 104 17.55 -8.11 29.16
C VAL A 104 18.79 -8.67 29.82
N SER A 105 19.80 -9.01 29.02
CA SER A 105 21.11 -9.40 29.53
C SER A 105 22.20 -8.41 29.13
N GLN A 106 23.31 -8.44 29.85
CA GLN A 106 24.51 -7.69 29.44
C GLN A 106 25.00 -8.13 28.06
N TRP A 107 24.93 -9.43 27.75
CA TRP A 107 25.26 -9.92 26.41
C TRP A 107 24.38 -9.30 25.33
N MET A 108 23.07 -9.15 25.57
CA MET A 108 22.18 -8.48 24.62
C MET A 108 22.59 -7.02 24.40
N LYS A 109 22.95 -6.30 25.47
CA LYS A 109 23.47 -4.93 25.39
C LYS A 109 24.74 -4.83 24.58
N ASP A 110 25.66 -5.78 24.76
CA ASP A 110 26.97 -5.73 24.11
C ASP A 110 26.93 -6.17 22.64
N PHE A 111 26.12 -7.19 22.32
CA PHE A 111 26.23 -7.91 21.04
C PHE A 111 25.01 -7.83 20.11
N LEU A 112 23.81 -7.50 20.58
CA LEU A 112 22.67 -7.37 19.67
C LEU A 112 22.88 -6.16 18.74
N PRO A 113 22.79 -6.32 17.41
CA PRO A 113 22.96 -5.23 16.46
C PRO A 113 21.75 -4.29 16.45
N GLY A 114 21.96 -3.06 15.99
CA GLY A 114 20.89 -2.08 15.76
C GLY A 114 20.57 -1.18 16.96
N ALA A 115 19.62 -0.28 16.73
CA ALA A 115 19.14 0.68 17.73
C ALA A 115 17.96 0.12 18.54
N TYR A 116 17.13 -0.72 17.92
CA TYR A 116 15.96 -1.33 18.52
C TYR A 116 15.90 -2.83 18.22
N ASP A 117 15.45 -3.59 19.19
CA ASP A 117 15.01 -4.98 19.02
C ASP A 117 13.62 -5.10 19.67
N VAL A 118 12.68 -5.71 18.95
CA VAL A 118 11.27 -5.75 19.36
C VAL A 118 10.78 -7.18 19.44
N THR A 119 10.16 -7.52 20.56
CA THR A 119 9.53 -8.82 20.80
C THR A 119 8.12 -8.62 21.34
N ALA A 120 7.26 -9.62 21.20
CA ALA A 120 5.89 -9.54 21.70
C ALA A 120 5.37 -10.89 22.16
N ASN A 121 4.55 -10.85 23.20
CA ASN A 121 3.82 -11.99 23.73
C ASN A 121 2.35 -11.61 23.84
N SER A 122 1.43 -12.48 23.39
CA SER A 122 -0.01 -12.26 23.57
C SER A 122 -0.67 -13.31 24.44
N PHE A 123 -1.71 -12.87 25.14
CA PHE A 123 -2.65 -13.67 25.91
C PHE A 123 -4.03 -13.56 25.28
N TYR A 124 -4.61 -14.71 24.95
CA TYR A 124 -5.97 -14.86 24.43
C TYR A 124 -6.89 -15.28 25.56
N ALA A 125 -7.86 -14.44 25.93
CA ALA A 125 -8.67 -14.64 27.14
C ALA A 125 -9.45 -15.96 27.12
N GLU A 126 -9.94 -16.38 25.95
CA GLU A 126 -10.73 -17.60 25.79
C GLU A 126 -9.91 -18.81 25.31
N ASN A 127 -8.61 -18.65 25.04
CA ASN A 127 -7.75 -19.75 24.56
C ASN A 127 -6.32 -19.69 25.12
N ALA A 128 -6.14 -20.34 26.27
CA ALA A 128 -4.83 -20.45 26.92
C ALA A 128 -3.78 -21.19 26.07
N PHE A 129 -4.18 -22.16 25.22
CA PHE A 129 -3.24 -22.91 24.38
C PHE A 129 -2.68 -22.09 23.21
N ALA A 130 -3.41 -21.07 22.78
CA ALA A 130 -2.95 -20.14 21.75
C ALA A 130 -2.12 -18.98 22.32
N SER A 131 -2.08 -18.85 23.66
CA SER A 131 -1.40 -17.74 24.35
C SER A 131 0.09 -18.03 24.50
N ASP A 132 0.93 -17.02 24.32
CA ASP A 132 2.38 -17.10 24.51
C ASP A 132 2.79 -17.04 26.01
N PHE A 133 1.88 -16.60 26.87
CA PHE A 133 2.13 -16.44 28.31
C PHE A 133 0.83 -16.43 29.13
N ASP A 134 0.94 -16.76 30.43
CA ASP A 134 -0.11 -16.58 31.43
C ASP A 134 0.14 -15.29 32.24
N PRO A 135 -0.63 -14.21 32.01
CA PRO A 135 -0.39 -12.91 32.62
C PRO A 135 -0.64 -12.86 34.13
N VAL A 136 0.07 -11.96 34.82
CA VAL A 136 -0.28 -11.55 36.18
C VAL A 136 -1.66 -10.86 36.21
N PRO A 137 -2.36 -10.80 37.36
CA PRO A 137 -3.73 -10.27 37.43
C PRO A 137 -3.92 -8.88 36.82
N ASP A 138 -2.91 -8.02 36.89
CA ASP A 138 -2.94 -6.66 36.35
C ASP A 138 -3.24 -6.61 34.84
N PHE A 139 -2.81 -7.64 34.09
CA PHE A 139 -2.97 -7.76 32.64
C PHE A 139 -4.04 -8.80 32.24
N LYS A 140 -4.82 -9.33 33.20
CA LYS A 140 -5.99 -10.16 32.92
C LYS A 140 -7.21 -9.28 32.68
N VAL A 141 -7.36 -8.83 31.44
CA VAL A 141 -8.48 -7.98 31.02
C VAL A 141 -9.64 -8.87 30.54
N PRO A 142 -10.87 -8.69 31.06
CA PRO A 142 -12.03 -9.40 30.52
C PRO A 142 -12.38 -8.86 29.13
N ASP A 143 -12.91 -9.73 28.27
CA ASP A 143 -13.43 -9.36 26.95
C ASP A 143 -12.40 -8.69 26.02
N ALA A 144 -11.11 -8.98 26.19
CA ALA A 144 -10.06 -8.51 25.30
C ALA A 144 -8.85 -9.44 25.32
N ASP A 145 -8.19 -9.57 24.18
CA ASP A 145 -6.85 -10.17 24.12
C ASP A 145 -5.82 -9.12 24.52
N VAL A 146 -4.72 -9.55 25.13
CA VAL A 146 -3.66 -8.66 25.60
C VAL A 146 -2.36 -8.99 24.89
N THR A 147 -1.76 -8.00 24.25
CA THR A 147 -0.42 -8.11 23.66
C THR A 147 0.52 -7.16 24.38
N LEU A 148 1.62 -7.71 24.91
CA LEU A 148 2.72 -6.91 25.45
C LEU A 148 3.82 -6.84 24.40
N ILE A 149 4.17 -5.62 24.01
CA ILE A 149 5.20 -5.33 23.01
C ILE A 149 6.41 -4.78 23.74
N ALA A 150 7.47 -5.57 23.75
CA ALA A 150 8.72 -5.26 24.38
C ALA A 150 9.70 -4.62 23.39
N ILE A 151 10.19 -3.44 23.75
CA ILE A 151 11.14 -2.67 22.96
C ILE A 151 12.45 -2.56 23.75
N PHE A 152 13.45 -3.31 23.29
CA PHE A 152 14.81 -3.15 23.75
C PHE A 152 15.45 -1.99 22.99
N ASN A 153 15.75 -0.90 23.70
CA ASN A 153 16.21 0.34 23.12
C ASN A 153 17.69 0.55 23.46
N LYS A 154 18.53 0.63 22.41
CA LYS A 154 19.96 0.92 22.48
C LYS A 154 20.31 2.22 21.73
N ALA A 155 19.31 2.98 21.28
CA ALA A 155 19.52 4.14 20.46
C ALA A 155 20.32 5.23 21.22
N ALA A 156 21.32 5.81 20.56
CA ALA A 156 22.06 6.98 21.02
C ALA A 156 21.48 8.22 20.31
N TYR A 157 20.59 8.93 21.00
CA TYR A 157 19.84 10.04 20.45
C TYR A 157 20.65 11.33 20.44
N LYS A 158 20.65 12.05 19.32
CA LYS A 158 21.26 13.40 19.21
C LYS A 158 20.35 14.47 19.84
N GLY A 159 20.20 14.40 21.16
CA GLY A 159 19.31 15.24 21.96
C GLY A 159 18.51 14.40 22.96
N ARG A 160 17.93 15.06 23.97
CA ARG A 160 17.06 14.41 24.94
C ARG A 160 15.75 13.98 24.29
N VAL A 161 15.17 12.88 24.77
CA VAL A 161 13.87 12.38 24.33
C VAL A 161 12.94 12.33 25.54
N ASP A 162 11.87 13.10 25.48
CA ASP A 162 10.86 13.21 26.55
C ASP A 162 9.63 12.32 26.29
N ASP A 163 9.60 11.59 25.18
CA ASP A 163 8.58 10.55 24.93
C ASP A 163 8.62 9.49 26.04
N VAL A 164 7.45 9.08 26.54
CA VAL A 164 7.36 8.15 27.68
C VAL A 164 7.81 6.73 27.37
N LEU A 165 7.67 6.27 26.11
CA LEU A 165 8.08 4.93 25.69
C LEU A 165 9.56 4.91 25.30
N PHE A 166 10.05 5.97 24.65
CA PHE A 166 11.43 6.08 24.16
C PHE A 166 12.34 6.98 25.02
N ASN A 167 11.94 7.24 26.27
CA ASN A 167 12.58 8.22 27.14
C ASN A 167 14.10 8.06 27.20
N ALA A 168 14.83 9.14 26.93
CA ALA A 168 16.29 9.14 26.90
C ALA A 168 16.86 10.43 27.51
N GLN A 169 17.42 10.30 28.71
CA GLN A 169 17.92 11.43 29.50
C GLN A 169 19.38 11.24 29.96
N ILE A 170 19.94 10.03 29.78
CA ILE A 170 21.28 9.67 30.28
C ILE A 170 22.34 10.04 29.23
N PRO A 171 23.36 10.87 29.52
CA PRO A 171 24.41 11.17 28.55
C PRO A 171 25.18 9.90 28.12
N ALA A 172 25.22 9.64 26.82
CA ALA A 172 25.84 8.45 26.24
C ALA A 172 27.37 8.63 26.13
N GLY A 173 28.14 7.70 26.70
CA GLY A 173 29.60 7.68 26.57
C GLY A 173 30.32 8.93 27.10
N GLY A 174 29.71 9.66 28.05
CA GLY A 174 30.26 10.91 28.59
C GLY A 174 30.19 12.10 27.63
N SER A 175 29.41 12.00 26.54
CA SER A 175 29.18 13.09 25.60
C SER A 175 27.87 13.81 25.91
N ASP A 176 27.90 15.14 26.03
CA ASP A 176 26.70 15.96 26.20
C ASP A 176 25.82 16.06 24.94
N LYS A 177 26.28 15.46 23.83
CA LYS A 177 25.58 15.51 22.53
C LYS A 177 24.67 14.32 22.27
N PHE A 178 24.93 13.19 22.92
CA PHE A 178 24.18 11.96 22.71
C PHE A 178 23.56 11.50 24.03
N PHE A 179 22.34 10.99 23.95
CA PHE A 179 21.59 10.51 25.11
C PHE A 179 21.16 9.07 24.89
N SER A 180 21.44 8.23 25.87
CA SER A 180 20.99 6.84 25.97
C SER A 180 19.63 6.76 26.65
N PRO A 181 18.86 5.69 26.39
CA PRO A 181 17.56 5.47 27.00
C PRO A 181 17.66 5.39 28.52
N THR A 182 16.68 5.95 29.20
CA THR A 182 16.61 5.93 30.67
C THR A 182 16.33 4.53 31.20
N ASN A 183 15.50 3.78 30.46
CA ASN A 183 15.21 2.38 30.73
C ASN A 183 15.80 1.53 29.61
N ASP A 184 16.43 0.41 29.97
CA ASP A 184 16.96 -0.54 28.98
C ASP A 184 15.84 -1.21 28.17
N PHE A 185 14.64 -1.30 28.75
CA PHE A 185 13.51 -2.02 28.21
C PHE A 185 12.24 -1.20 28.44
N SER A 186 11.46 -1.00 27.39
CA SER A 186 10.17 -0.33 27.44
C SER A 186 9.08 -1.27 26.96
N ILE A 187 7.89 -1.22 27.57
CA ILE A 187 6.77 -2.07 27.20
C ILE A 187 5.59 -1.19 26.76
N LEU A 188 5.05 -1.49 25.58
CA LEU A 188 3.75 -1.00 25.13
C LEU A 188 2.74 -2.13 25.31
N GLY A 189 1.79 -1.96 26.22
CA GLY A 189 0.70 -2.91 26.43
C GLY A 189 -0.50 -2.50 25.59
N CYS A 190 -1.02 -3.43 24.78
CA CYS A 190 -2.20 -3.21 23.94
C CYS A 190 -3.27 -4.26 24.24
N THR A 191 -4.53 -3.83 24.25
CA THR A 191 -5.68 -4.73 24.20
C THR A 191 -6.28 -4.76 22.80
N GLU A 192 -6.61 -5.95 22.32
CA GLU A 192 -7.23 -6.20 21.02
C GLU A 192 -8.65 -6.75 21.24
N GLN A 193 -9.64 -6.07 20.64
CA GLN A 193 -11.03 -6.51 20.68
C GLN A 193 -11.62 -6.60 19.28
N TYR A 194 -12.52 -7.56 19.09
CA TYR A 194 -13.07 -7.98 17.82
C TYR A 194 -14.60 -8.09 17.92
N GLN A 195 -15.28 -7.74 16.85
CA GLN A 195 -16.73 -7.88 16.74
C GLN A 195 -17.12 -8.26 15.31
N PHE A 196 -18.01 -9.24 15.19
CA PHE A 196 -18.56 -9.70 13.93
C PHE A 196 -20.06 -9.41 13.89
N CYS A 197 -20.55 -8.88 12.76
CA CYS A 197 -21.95 -8.51 12.61
C CYS A 197 -22.56 -9.03 11.31
N ASP A 198 -23.83 -9.40 11.39
CA ASP A 198 -24.66 -9.67 10.21
C ASP A 198 -25.36 -8.37 9.76
N PRO A 199 -25.07 -7.85 8.56
CA PRO A 199 -25.65 -6.61 8.07
C PRO A 199 -27.18 -6.71 7.87
N MET A 200 -27.72 -7.91 7.64
CA MET A 200 -29.16 -8.09 7.37
C MET A 200 -29.99 -8.06 8.66
N SER A 201 -29.59 -8.82 9.68
CA SER A 201 -30.27 -8.81 10.98
C SER A 201 -29.84 -7.66 11.89
N LYS A 202 -28.74 -6.96 11.56
CA LYS A 202 -28.08 -5.94 12.40
C LYS A 202 -27.68 -6.46 13.78
N LYS A 203 -27.53 -7.77 13.92
CA LYS A 203 -27.01 -8.41 15.14
C LYS A 203 -25.50 -8.52 15.06
N CYS A 204 -24.86 -8.31 16.20
CA CYS A 204 -23.42 -8.40 16.36
C CYS A 204 -23.08 -9.30 17.54
N THR A 205 -21.90 -9.92 17.49
CA THR A 205 -21.29 -10.51 18.68
C THR A 205 -20.97 -9.39 19.68
N ASN A 206 -20.76 -9.76 20.94
CA ASN A 206 -20.15 -8.84 21.89
C ASN A 206 -18.75 -8.43 21.39
N LEU A 207 -18.32 -7.23 21.77
CA LEU A 207 -16.96 -6.78 21.53
C LEU A 207 -16.06 -7.48 22.56
N GLY A 208 -15.29 -8.47 22.10
CA GLY A 208 -14.53 -9.38 22.96
C GLY A 208 -13.13 -9.66 22.44
N GLY A 209 -12.41 -10.58 23.08
CA GLY A 209 -11.21 -11.19 22.51
C GLY A 209 -11.53 -11.88 21.18
N LEU A 210 -10.50 -12.27 20.44
CA LEU A 210 -10.66 -12.95 19.18
C LEU A 210 -11.52 -14.21 19.41
N TYR A 211 -11.06 -15.14 20.27
CA TYR A 211 -11.71 -16.45 20.49
C TYR A 211 -13.14 -16.34 21.05
N ALA A 212 -13.47 -15.31 21.83
CA ALA A 212 -14.86 -15.01 22.20
C ALA A 212 -15.80 -14.88 20.98
N GLY A 213 -15.32 -14.24 19.90
CA GLY A 213 -16.09 -14.07 18.66
C GLY A 213 -16.37 -15.41 17.97
N GLN A 214 -15.36 -16.28 17.85
CA GLN A 214 -15.53 -17.62 17.29
C GLN A 214 -16.48 -18.47 18.12
N ASP A 215 -16.34 -18.44 19.45
CA ASP A 215 -17.23 -19.19 20.34
C ASP A 215 -18.68 -18.70 20.23
N ALA A 216 -18.90 -17.39 20.12
CA ALA A 216 -20.24 -16.82 19.92
C ALA A 216 -20.88 -17.30 18.61
N ILE A 217 -20.12 -17.35 17.52
CA ILE A 217 -20.60 -17.89 16.23
C ILE A 217 -20.87 -19.40 16.33
N ASN A 218 -19.98 -20.17 16.96
CA ASN A 218 -20.14 -21.60 17.16
C ASN A 218 -21.37 -21.95 18.02
N ARG A 219 -21.72 -21.10 18.99
CA ARG A 219 -22.96 -21.20 19.78
C ARG A 219 -24.22 -20.79 19.01
N GLY A 220 -24.07 -20.23 17.81
CA GLY A 220 -25.18 -19.78 16.98
C GLY A 220 -25.80 -18.44 17.39
N GLU A 221 -25.05 -17.57 18.09
CA GLU A 221 -25.55 -16.25 18.52
C GLU A 221 -25.93 -15.36 17.32
N LEU A 222 -25.15 -15.47 16.23
CA LEU A 222 -25.54 -15.00 14.91
C LEU A 222 -25.97 -16.24 14.11
N SER A 223 -27.25 -16.33 13.78
CA SER A 223 -27.80 -17.43 12.96
C SER A 223 -27.35 -17.30 11.50
N LEU A 224 -26.06 -17.47 11.25
CA LEU A 224 -25.43 -17.29 9.95
C LEU A 224 -25.86 -18.37 8.94
N SER A 225 -26.05 -17.97 7.68
CA SER A 225 -26.18 -18.91 6.58
C SER A 225 -24.85 -19.62 6.27
N SER A 226 -24.88 -20.74 5.55
CA SER A 226 -23.65 -21.49 5.16
C SER A 226 -22.62 -20.60 4.45
N ARG A 227 -23.07 -19.67 3.60
CA ARG A 227 -22.20 -18.72 2.90
C ARG A 227 -21.63 -17.63 3.79
N GLN A 228 -22.42 -17.15 4.75
CA GLN A 228 -21.91 -16.24 5.77
C GLN A 228 -20.91 -16.95 6.68
N ASN A 229 -21.14 -18.23 7.00
CA ASN A 229 -20.19 -19.02 7.76
C ASN A 229 -18.86 -19.19 7.02
N ALA A 230 -18.89 -19.46 5.71
CA ALA A 230 -17.67 -19.49 4.89
C ALA A 230 -16.95 -18.13 4.87
N THR A 231 -17.70 -17.03 4.78
CA THR A 231 -17.14 -15.68 4.87
C THR A 231 -16.51 -15.44 6.25
N PHE A 232 -17.19 -15.87 7.31
CA PHE A 232 -16.70 -15.78 8.69
C PHE A 232 -15.39 -16.55 8.85
N SER A 233 -15.27 -17.78 8.35
CA SER A 233 -14.03 -18.56 8.43
C SER A 233 -12.84 -17.84 7.81
N ILE A 234 -13.02 -17.19 6.65
CA ILE A 234 -11.94 -16.42 6.01
C ILE A 234 -11.59 -15.18 6.84
N LEU A 235 -12.59 -14.44 7.31
CA LEU A 235 -12.38 -13.24 8.14
C LEU A 235 -11.73 -13.61 9.48
N TRP A 236 -12.09 -14.75 10.05
CA TRP A 236 -11.55 -15.27 11.29
C TRP A 236 -10.05 -15.57 11.17
N GLU A 237 -9.66 -16.37 10.16
CA GLU A 237 -8.26 -16.71 9.91
C GLU A 237 -7.43 -15.47 9.59
N ALA A 238 -8.01 -14.51 8.84
CA ALA A 238 -7.36 -13.24 8.58
C ALA A 238 -7.22 -12.39 9.86
N ALA A 239 -8.23 -12.40 10.74
CA ALA A 239 -8.22 -11.70 12.02
C ALA A 239 -7.14 -12.27 12.95
N TRP A 240 -7.00 -13.60 12.99
CA TRP A 240 -5.93 -14.28 13.72
C TRP A 240 -4.54 -13.90 13.17
N GLY A 241 -4.37 -13.92 11.85
CA GLY A 241 -3.11 -13.54 11.20
C GLY A 241 -2.71 -12.07 11.38
N MET A 242 -3.65 -11.18 11.72
CA MET A 242 -3.36 -9.76 11.99
C MET A 242 -3.12 -9.42 13.47
N ALA A 243 -3.23 -10.38 14.39
CA ALA A 243 -2.89 -10.16 15.79
C ALA A 243 -1.48 -9.56 15.89
N MET A 244 -1.29 -8.56 16.75
CA MET A 244 -0.09 -7.72 16.71
C MET A 244 1.20 -8.53 16.88
N GLN A 245 1.16 -9.60 17.68
CA GLN A 245 2.30 -10.50 17.89
C GLN A 245 2.89 -11.08 16.62
N TRP A 246 2.08 -11.49 15.64
CA TRP A 246 2.57 -12.15 14.44
C TRP A 246 3.34 -11.17 13.56
N THR A 247 2.82 -9.95 13.47
CA THR A 247 3.47 -8.85 12.75
C THR A 247 4.83 -8.52 13.39
N ILE A 248 4.90 -8.48 14.71
CA ILE A 248 6.14 -8.19 15.45
C ILE A 248 7.15 -9.34 15.34
N LYS A 249 6.71 -10.59 15.50
CA LYS A 249 7.56 -11.77 15.33
C LYS A 249 8.16 -11.86 13.92
N LEU A 250 7.43 -11.40 12.90
CA LEU A 250 7.89 -11.42 11.50
C LEU A 250 8.80 -10.22 11.15
N MET A 251 8.46 -9.01 11.60
CA MET A 251 9.14 -7.78 11.15
C MET A 251 10.13 -7.19 12.16
N ASN A 252 10.10 -7.63 13.43
CA ASN A 252 10.93 -7.14 14.53
C ASN A 252 10.91 -5.59 14.57
N SER A 253 12.06 -4.91 14.59
CA SER A 253 12.21 -3.47 14.76
C SER A 253 11.71 -2.65 13.59
N ARG A 254 11.47 -3.27 12.43
CA ARG A 254 10.92 -2.60 11.24
C ARG A 254 9.46 -2.18 11.41
N VAL A 255 8.78 -2.65 12.46
CA VAL A 255 7.42 -2.20 12.81
C VAL A 255 7.40 -0.80 13.42
N LEU A 256 8.53 -0.32 13.94
CA LEU A 256 8.63 0.97 14.63
C LEU A 256 8.91 2.09 13.63
N LEU A 257 8.12 3.16 13.69
CA LEU A 257 8.40 4.41 12.97
C LEU A 257 9.68 5.09 13.48
N ALA A 258 10.05 4.87 14.74
CA ALA A 258 11.30 5.35 15.32
C ALA A 258 12.55 4.83 14.57
N GLN A 259 12.43 3.71 13.86
CA GLN A 259 13.51 3.16 13.04
C GLN A 259 13.94 4.10 11.90
N ASP A 260 13.03 4.95 11.41
CA ASP A 260 13.31 5.92 10.33
C ASP A 260 14.24 7.07 10.80
N TRP A 261 14.37 7.28 12.11
CA TRP A 261 15.21 8.32 12.70
C TRP A 261 16.66 7.86 12.95
N VAL A 262 16.91 6.57 12.79
CA VAL A 262 18.23 5.95 13.00
C VAL A 262 19.14 6.24 11.80
N PHE A 263 20.36 6.69 12.06
CA PHE A 263 21.28 7.13 11.01
C PHE A 263 21.80 6.00 10.12
N THR A 264 21.94 4.79 10.65
CA THR A 264 22.43 3.62 9.91
C THR A 264 21.79 2.34 10.45
N THR A 265 21.82 1.26 9.67
CA THR A 265 21.30 -0.06 10.10
C THR A 265 22.19 -0.80 11.10
N ILE A 266 23.46 -0.40 11.25
CA ILE A 266 24.46 -1.10 12.07
C ILE A 266 24.78 -0.32 13.36
N ALA A 267 24.88 1.01 13.27
CA ALA A 267 25.12 1.87 14.42
C ALA A 267 23.82 2.25 15.13
N SER A 268 23.88 2.42 16.44
CA SER A 268 22.72 2.79 17.26
C SER A 268 22.43 4.31 17.26
N GLY A 269 23.13 5.11 16.47
CA GLY A 269 22.92 6.57 16.44
C GLY A 269 21.56 6.94 15.84
N SER A 270 20.81 7.81 16.52
CA SER A 270 19.49 8.27 16.08
C SER A 270 19.31 9.78 16.31
N SER A 271 18.40 10.39 15.56
CA SER A 271 17.92 11.75 15.86
C SER A 271 16.94 11.72 17.04
N ALA A 272 16.88 12.79 17.84
CA ALA A 272 15.93 12.87 18.94
C ALA A 272 14.48 12.73 18.42
N LEU A 273 13.69 11.90 19.10
CA LEU A 273 12.30 11.62 18.74
C LEU A 273 11.36 12.72 19.27
N PRO A 274 10.23 12.97 18.59
CA PRO A 274 9.21 13.88 19.09
C PRO A 274 8.52 13.31 20.35
N THR A 275 7.92 14.18 21.16
CA THR A 275 7.27 13.83 22.45
C THR A 275 6.05 12.93 22.33
N GLY A 276 5.43 12.86 21.14
CA GLY A 276 4.25 12.06 20.86
C GLY A 276 4.51 10.83 19.97
N GLN A 277 5.75 10.32 19.99
CA GLN A 277 6.15 9.20 19.13
C GLN A 277 5.36 7.95 19.48
N TRP A 278 5.18 7.62 20.76
CA TRP A 278 4.49 6.39 21.16
C TRP A 278 3.04 6.31 20.68
N GLN A 279 2.32 7.44 20.60
CA GLN A 279 0.96 7.46 20.03
C GLN A 279 0.99 7.19 18.52
N GLN A 280 1.98 7.72 17.82
CA GLN A 280 2.17 7.45 16.39
C GLN A 280 2.54 5.98 16.16
N GLU A 281 3.39 5.40 17.01
CA GLU A 281 3.68 3.96 16.97
C GLU A 281 2.41 3.14 17.20
N SER A 282 1.62 3.49 18.20
CA SER A 282 0.38 2.78 18.52
C SER A 282 -0.63 2.84 17.37
N PHE A 283 -0.74 4.01 16.71
CA PHE A 283 -1.58 4.17 15.52
C PHE A 283 -1.05 3.39 14.32
N ASN A 284 0.28 3.41 14.12
CA ASN A 284 0.94 2.65 13.06
C ASN A 284 0.69 1.15 13.23
N LEU A 285 0.86 0.61 14.44
CA LEU A 285 0.61 -0.80 14.74
C LEU A 285 -0.86 -1.19 14.47
N HIS A 286 -1.83 -0.34 14.84
CA HIS A 286 -3.24 -0.57 14.52
C HIS A 286 -3.48 -0.64 13.00
N ASN A 287 -2.96 0.33 12.24
CA ASN A 287 -3.10 0.37 10.79
C ASN A 287 -2.39 -0.79 10.09
N LEU A 288 -1.20 -1.14 10.57
CA LEU A 288 -0.41 -2.23 10.05
C LEU A 288 -1.13 -3.57 10.23
N SER A 289 -1.80 -3.77 11.37
CA SER A 289 -2.66 -4.93 11.52
C SER A 289 -3.86 -4.92 10.56
N LEU A 290 -4.53 -3.78 10.35
CA LEU A 290 -5.62 -3.71 9.35
C LEU A 290 -5.13 -3.94 7.91
N ALA A 291 -3.90 -3.50 7.59
CA ALA A 291 -3.27 -3.80 6.31
C ALA A 291 -2.96 -5.30 6.19
N MET A 292 -2.45 -5.92 7.27
CA MET A 292 -2.25 -7.37 7.33
C MET A 292 -3.57 -8.12 7.14
N PHE A 293 -4.66 -7.65 7.75
CA PHE A 293 -5.99 -8.24 7.56
C PHE A 293 -6.43 -8.29 6.10
N GLN A 294 -6.33 -7.16 5.38
CA GLN A 294 -6.63 -7.11 3.94
C GLN A 294 -5.73 -8.05 3.13
N HIS A 295 -4.45 -8.11 3.48
CA HIS A 295 -3.49 -9.00 2.83
C HIS A 295 -3.83 -10.48 3.06
N ARG A 296 -4.16 -10.88 4.30
CA ARG A 296 -4.49 -12.27 4.66
C ARG A 296 -5.77 -12.76 3.98
N VAL A 297 -6.78 -11.90 3.84
CA VAL A 297 -7.99 -12.27 3.08
C VAL A 297 -7.65 -12.54 1.61
N ASN A 298 -6.82 -11.70 0.99
CA ASN A 298 -6.38 -11.89 -0.40
C ASN A 298 -5.55 -13.19 -0.58
N GLN A 299 -4.68 -13.51 0.38
CA GLN A 299 -3.87 -14.74 0.34
C GLN A 299 -4.71 -16.02 0.30
N TYR A 300 -5.96 -15.98 0.79
CA TYR A 300 -6.85 -17.14 0.71
C TYR A 300 -7.17 -17.54 -0.74
N ALA A 301 -7.45 -16.60 -1.65
CA ALA A 301 -7.71 -16.92 -3.05
C ALA A 301 -6.45 -16.97 -3.92
N ALA A 302 -5.40 -16.24 -3.53
CA ALA A 302 -4.14 -16.16 -4.25
C ALA A 302 -2.98 -16.37 -3.27
N PRO A 303 -2.70 -17.62 -2.85
CA PRO A 303 -1.61 -17.90 -1.93
C PRO A 303 -0.25 -17.59 -2.58
N ASP A 304 0.72 -17.20 -1.75
CA ASP A 304 2.07 -16.95 -2.22
C ASP A 304 2.76 -18.26 -2.60
N THR A 305 3.38 -18.28 -3.77
CA THR A 305 4.15 -19.44 -4.25
C THR A 305 5.63 -19.17 -4.05
N PHE A 306 6.24 -19.94 -3.16
CA PHE A 306 7.67 -19.92 -2.92
C PHE A 306 8.18 -21.31 -2.57
N GLU A 307 9.47 -21.55 -2.77
CA GLU A 307 10.12 -22.78 -2.32
C GLU A 307 10.52 -22.63 -0.85
N VAL A 308 9.95 -23.48 0.00
CA VAL A 308 10.28 -23.52 1.44
C VAL A 308 11.66 -24.13 1.64
N SER A 309 11.95 -25.17 0.86
CA SER A 309 13.26 -25.82 0.79
C SER A 309 13.48 -26.39 -0.61
N GLN A 310 14.68 -26.87 -0.92
CA GLN A 310 15.00 -27.42 -2.24
C GLN A 310 14.00 -28.50 -2.66
N GLY A 311 13.19 -28.20 -3.69
CA GLY A 311 12.19 -29.12 -4.22
C GLY A 311 10.87 -29.21 -3.44
N MET A 312 10.68 -28.37 -2.40
CA MET A 312 9.44 -28.30 -1.62
C MET A 312 8.80 -26.93 -1.82
N LYS A 313 7.70 -26.89 -2.58
CA LYS A 313 6.96 -25.66 -2.79
C LYS A 313 5.87 -25.49 -1.76
N ALA A 314 5.54 -24.24 -1.45
CA ALA A 314 4.48 -23.92 -0.51
C ALA A 314 3.08 -24.36 -1.00
N ASP A 315 2.86 -24.41 -2.32
CA ASP A 315 1.58 -24.82 -2.91
C ASP A 315 1.29 -26.32 -2.76
N ASP A 316 2.32 -27.16 -2.61
CA ASP A 316 2.19 -28.59 -2.37
C ASP A 316 1.58 -28.93 -0.99
N HIS A 317 1.58 -27.95 -0.07
CA HIS A 317 1.12 -28.10 1.32
C HIS A 317 -0.10 -27.23 1.65
N LEU A 318 -0.84 -26.76 0.63
CA LEU A 318 -2.08 -26.04 0.84
C LEU A 318 -3.18 -26.99 1.34
N ASP A 319 -3.78 -26.64 2.48
CA ASP A 319 -5.01 -27.30 2.94
C ASP A 319 -6.18 -26.73 2.14
N ILE A 320 -6.58 -27.44 1.08
CA ILE A 320 -7.66 -27.03 0.20
C ILE A 320 -8.99 -27.38 0.86
N PRO A 321 -9.88 -26.41 1.11
CA PRO A 321 -11.17 -26.67 1.73
C PRO A 321 -12.00 -27.68 0.92
N THR A 322 -12.64 -28.62 1.61
CA THR A 322 -13.58 -29.58 0.98
C THR A 322 -15.01 -29.03 0.89
N ASP A 323 -15.32 -27.98 1.66
CA ASP A 323 -16.63 -27.33 1.67
C ASP A 323 -16.87 -26.54 0.37
N PRO A 324 -17.97 -26.81 -0.37
CA PRO A 324 -18.30 -26.09 -1.59
C PRO A 324 -18.49 -24.58 -1.41
N ASP A 325 -19.00 -24.10 -0.26
CA ASP A 325 -19.18 -22.67 -0.02
C ASP A 325 -17.83 -21.96 0.20
N MET A 326 -16.89 -22.61 0.88
CA MET A 326 -15.51 -22.13 1.04
C MET A 326 -14.75 -22.10 -0.30
N LEU A 327 -14.88 -23.15 -1.12
CA LEU A 327 -14.29 -23.21 -2.46
C LEU A 327 -14.86 -22.12 -3.38
N ALA A 328 -16.14 -21.79 -3.24
CA ALA A 328 -16.77 -20.73 -4.01
C ALA A 328 -16.16 -19.34 -3.69
N MET A 329 -15.60 -19.15 -2.49
CA MET A 329 -14.97 -17.88 -2.10
C MET A 329 -13.71 -17.56 -2.91
N CYS A 330 -12.96 -18.55 -3.38
CA CYS A 330 -11.76 -18.33 -4.21
C CYS A 330 -12.09 -17.60 -5.52
N LYS A 331 -13.31 -17.77 -6.05
CA LYS A 331 -13.79 -17.09 -7.27
C LYS A 331 -14.49 -15.76 -6.99
N ARG A 332 -14.59 -15.37 -5.72
CA ARG A 332 -15.37 -14.22 -5.25
C ARG A 332 -14.52 -13.19 -4.53
N GLN A 333 -13.21 -13.14 -4.77
CA GLN A 333 -12.37 -12.07 -4.25
C GLN A 333 -12.06 -11.01 -5.32
N ARG A 334 -12.06 -9.74 -4.90
CA ARG A 334 -11.73 -8.57 -5.70
C ARG A 334 -10.50 -7.93 -5.10
N VAL A 335 -9.48 -7.77 -5.94
CA VAL A 335 -8.18 -7.25 -5.54
C VAL A 335 -7.79 -6.15 -6.50
N LEU A 336 -7.21 -5.08 -5.97
CA LEU A 336 -6.60 -4.06 -6.79
C LEU A 336 -5.29 -4.62 -7.37
N SER A 337 -5.23 -4.76 -8.69
CA SER A 337 -4.02 -5.23 -9.38
C SER A 337 -3.52 -4.14 -10.30
N ALA A 338 -2.26 -3.74 -10.15
CA ALA A 338 -1.60 -2.84 -11.09
C ALA A 338 -1.35 -3.50 -12.47
N ARG A 339 -1.47 -4.84 -12.56
CA ARG A 339 -1.23 -5.62 -13.79
C ARG A 339 -2.47 -5.80 -14.65
N HIS A 340 -3.66 -5.52 -14.13
CA HIS A 340 -4.93 -5.81 -14.80
C HIS A 340 -5.84 -4.57 -14.77
N TYR A 341 -6.54 -4.30 -15.87
CA TYR A 341 -7.53 -3.24 -15.97
C TYR A 341 -8.93 -3.84 -16.15
N SER A 342 -9.88 -3.41 -15.32
CA SER A 342 -11.30 -3.78 -15.46
C SER A 342 -12.01 -2.76 -16.32
N VAL A 343 -12.29 -3.10 -17.58
CA VAL A 343 -13.03 -2.23 -18.52
C VAL A 343 -14.45 -2.75 -18.69
N SER A 344 -15.43 -1.84 -18.70
CA SER A 344 -16.82 -2.19 -19.06
C SER A 344 -16.88 -2.56 -20.55
N VAL A 345 -16.94 -3.86 -20.85
CA VAL A 345 -17.08 -4.36 -22.22
C VAL A 345 -18.32 -3.79 -22.89
N LEU A 346 -19.43 -3.67 -22.14
CA LEU A 346 -20.66 -3.05 -22.63
C LEU A 346 -20.44 -1.57 -22.99
N GLY A 347 -19.80 -0.80 -22.09
CA GLY A 347 -19.52 0.61 -22.34
C GLY A 347 -18.60 0.80 -23.55
N MET A 348 -17.55 -0.01 -23.65
CA MET A 348 -16.64 -0.02 -24.80
C MET A 348 -17.37 -0.41 -26.10
N ALA A 349 -18.23 -1.42 -26.06
CA ALA A 349 -19.02 -1.83 -27.21
C ALA A 349 -19.99 -0.73 -27.67
N ILE A 350 -20.65 -0.03 -26.76
CA ILE A 350 -21.54 1.09 -27.09
C ILE A 350 -20.74 2.23 -27.75
N ILE A 351 -19.61 2.62 -27.16
CA ILE A 351 -18.77 3.69 -27.72
C ILE A 351 -18.28 3.32 -29.12
N LEU A 352 -17.77 2.10 -29.30
CA LEU A 352 -17.26 1.64 -30.59
C LEU A 352 -18.38 1.51 -31.64
N SER A 353 -19.52 0.92 -31.28
CA SER A 353 -20.63 0.70 -32.22
C SER A 353 -21.34 2.00 -32.60
N VAL A 354 -21.75 2.80 -31.61
CA VAL A 354 -22.44 4.07 -31.84
C VAL A 354 -21.49 5.07 -32.47
N GLY A 355 -20.25 5.16 -32.01
CA GLY A 355 -19.24 6.03 -32.59
C GLY A 355 -18.94 5.68 -34.06
N SER A 356 -18.75 4.39 -34.36
CA SER A 356 -18.55 3.94 -35.75
C SER A 356 -19.78 4.21 -36.61
N LEU A 357 -20.99 3.99 -36.09
CA LEU A 357 -22.24 4.28 -36.81
C LEU A 357 -22.35 5.78 -37.14
N LEU A 358 -22.05 6.66 -36.18
CA LEU A 358 -22.06 8.11 -36.41
C LEU A 358 -21.03 8.53 -37.47
N ILE A 359 -19.82 7.97 -37.43
CA ILE A 359 -18.78 8.24 -38.45
C ILE A 359 -19.23 7.75 -39.83
N LEU A 360 -19.82 6.55 -39.91
CA LEU A 360 -20.33 6.00 -41.16
C LEU A 360 -21.52 6.81 -41.68
N LEU A 361 -22.42 7.26 -40.81
CA LEU A 361 -23.53 8.12 -41.17
C LEU A 361 -23.04 9.47 -41.71
N ASP A 362 -22.06 10.10 -41.06
CA ASP A 362 -21.48 11.36 -41.49
C ASP A 362 -20.86 11.24 -42.90
N GLN A 363 -20.02 10.22 -43.12
CA GLN A 363 -19.39 10.00 -44.43
C GLN A 363 -20.38 9.60 -45.53
N SER A 364 -21.41 8.81 -45.18
CA SER A 364 -22.38 8.33 -46.16
C SER A 364 -23.50 9.33 -46.45
N MET A 365 -23.78 10.29 -45.56
CA MET A 365 -24.85 11.25 -45.74
C MET A 365 -24.63 12.10 -47.00
N GLU A 366 -23.41 12.59 -47.25
CA GLU A 366 -23.10 13.34 -48.47
C GLU A 366 -23.25 12.45 -49.72
N ALA A 367 -22.68 11.24 -49.70
CA ALA A 367 -22.73 10.32 -50.83
C ALA A 367 -24.17 9.89 -51.17
N ILE A 368 -24.99 9.59 -50.16
CA ILE A 368 -26.40 9.19 -50.31
C ILE A 368 -27.22 10.40 -50.78
N TRP A 369 -27.01 11.58 -50.21
CA TRP A 369 -27.74 12.80 -50.59
C TRP A 369 -27.51 13.15 -52.06
N PHE A 370 -26.26 13.11 -52.52
CA PHE A 370 -25.95 13.40 -53.93
C PHE A 370 -26.40 12.29 -54.88
N ARG A 371 -26.41 11.02 -54.45
CA ARG A 371 -26.79 9.89 -55.31
C ARG A 371 -28.31 9.72 -55.45
N PHE A 372 -29.09 9.99 -54.40
CA PHE A 372 -30.54 9.80 -54.41
C PHE A 372 -31.35 11.08 -54.65
N PHE A 373 -30.89 12.24 -54.17
CA PHE A 373 -31.64 13.51 -54.31
C PHE A 373 -31.10 14.43 -55.41
N GLY A 374 -30.18 13.93 -56.24
CA GLY A 374 -29.53 14.63 -57.36
C GLY A 374 -30.38 14.69 -58.63
N ALA A 375 -31.53 15.37 -58.61
CA ALA A 375 -32.18 15.79 -59.85
C ALA A 375 -31.39 16.94 -60.52
N ARG A 376 -31.41 17.00 -61.86
CA ARG A 376 -30.68 17.93 -62.77
C ARG A 376 -30.55 19.40 -62.32
N ASN A 377 -31.46 19.90 -61.48
CA ASN A 377 -31.49 21.30 -61.02
C ASN A 377 -30.62 21.60 -59.78
N ARG A 378 -29.81 20.65 -59.28
CA ARG A 378 -29.00 20.82 -58.06
C ARG A 378 -27.48 20.82 -58.27
N LEU A 379 -27.02 20.77 -59.53
CA LEU A 379 -25.59 20.82 -59.87
C LEU A 379 -24.92 22.13 -59.42
N ALA A 380 -25.63 23.27 -59.49
CA ALA A 380 -25.12 24.55 -59.03
C ALA A 380 -24.89 24.58 -57.51
N LYS A 381 -25.83 24.06 -56.72
CA LYS A 381 -25.69 23.96 -55.26
C LYS A 381 -24.57 23.02 -54.83
N ARG A 382 -24.33 21.95 -55.59
CA ARG A 382 -23.19 21.05 -55.36
C ARG A 382 -21.87 21.75 -55.67
N ALA A 383 -21.79 22.48 -56.79
CA ALA A 383 -20.61 23.25 -57.12
C ALA A 383 -20.32 24.33 -56.08
N GLU A 384 -21.36 25.02 -55.58
CA GLU A 384 -21.26 25.97 -54.48
C GLU A 384 -20.73 25.30 -53.20
N TRP A 385 -21.33 24.19 -52.74
CA TRP A 385 -20.88 23.44 -51.56
C TRP A 385 -19.39 23.05 -51.67
N THR A 386 -19.00 22.44 -52.79
CA THR A 386 -17.60 22.04 -53.03
C THR A 386 -16.67 23.25 -53.07
N GLN A 387 -17.07 24.38 -53.69
CA GLN A 387 -16.25 25.60 -53.73
C GLN A 387 -16.11 26.30 -52.36
N THR A 388 -17.11 26.18 -51.49
CA THR A 388 -17.09 26.74 -50.13
C THR A 388 -16.38 25.86 -49.10
N GLY A 389 -15.92 24.65 -49.48
CA GLY A 389 -15.13 23.81 -48.59
C GLY A 389 -13.83 24.49 -48.15
N THR A 390 -13.43 24.32 -46.89
CA THR A 390 -12.28 25.02 -46.29
C THR A 390 -10.99 24.91 -47.11
N LEU A 391 -10.70 23.71 -47.64
CA LEU A 391 -9.52 23.47 -48.47
C LEU A 391 -9.63 24.15 -49.85
N GLN A 392 -10.84 24.22 -50.41
CA GLN A 392 -11.10 24.88 -51.68
C GLN A 392 -11.04 26.40 -51.54
N LEU A 393 -11.52 26.98 -50.44
CA LEU A 393 -11.31 28.39 -50.10
C LEU A 393 -9.83 28.73 -49.95
N HIS A 394 -9.05 27.85 -49.31
CA HIS A 394 -7.60 28.02 -49.20
C HIS A 394 -6.92 27.99 -50.58
N ARG A 395 -7.31 27.06 -51.46
CA ARG A 395 -6.86 27.02 -52.87
C ARG A 395 -7.17 28.32 -53.59
N GLN A 396 -8.39 28.84 -53.48
CA GLN A 396 -8.79 30.10 -54.11
C GLN A 396 -7.94 31.29 -53.61
N ALA A 397 -7.61 31.33 -52.32
CA ALA A 397 -6.72 32.35 -51.75
C ALA A 397 -5.28 32.24 -52.28
N LEU A 398 -4.78 31.02 -52.51
CA LEU A 398 -3.47 30.78 -53.12
C LEU A 398 -3.47 31.14 -54.61
N GLU A 399 -4.54 30.78 -55.35
CA GLU A 399 -4.74 31.19 -56.75
C GLU A 399 -4.77 32.71 -56.90
N ALA A 400 -5.44 33.42 -55.99
CA ALA A 400 -5.48 34.88 -55.98
C ALA A 400 -4.10 35.51 -55.74
N ARG A 401 -3.19 34.79 -55.07
CA ARG A 401 -1.77 35.17 -54.90
C ARG A 401 -0.88 34.73 -56.08
N GLY A 402 -1.46 34.20 -57.15
CA GLY A 402 -0.73 33.73 -58.32
C GLY A 402 -0.05 32.37 -58.14
N ILE A 403 -0.36 31.64 -57.07
CA ILE A 403 0.21 30.31 -56.80
C ILE A 403 -0.68 29.27 -57.51
N GLY A 404 -0.17 28.70 -58.60
CA GLY A 404 -0.85 27.72 -59.48
C GLY A 404 0.17 26.75 -60.13
N ILE A 405 -0.24 25.64 -60.74
CA ILE A 405 -1.45 25.39 -61.53
C ILE A 405 -2.36 24.37 -60.82
N TRP A 406 -3.63 24.68 -60.64
CA TRP A 406 -4.59 23.78 -59.98
C TRP A 406 -5.57 23.17 -60.99
N ASP A 407 -5.92 21.89 -60.82
CA ASP A 407 -7.01 21.26 -61.56
C ASP A 407 -8.33 21.88 -61.09
N ARG A 408 -9.11 22.38 -62.04
CA ARG A 408 -10.40 23.05 -61.82
C ARG A 408 -11.59 22.10 -61.83
N LYS A 409 -11.37 20.79 -61.94
CA LYS A 409 -12.41 19.78 -61.76
C LYS A 409 -12.98 19.82 -60.33
N ASN A 410 -14.26 19.45 -60.20
CA ASN A 410 -14.99 19.46 -58.93
C ASN A 410 -14.53 18.33 -58.00
N HIS A 411 -13.34 18.48 -57.42
CA HIS A 411 -12.81 17.63 -56.35
C HIS A 411 -13.07 18.29 -54.99
N ASP A 412 -13.31 17.49 -53.94
CA ASP A 412 -13.52 18.02 -52.58
C ASP A 412 -12.23 18.56 -51.95
N PHE A 413 -11.08 18.17 -52.50
CA PHE A 413 -9.75 18.67 -52.13
C PHE A 413 -9.02 19.29 -53.33
N PRO A 414 -8.16 20.30 -53.11
CA PRO A 414 -7.33 20.90 -54.15
C PRO A 414 -6.39 19.89 -54.79
N VAL A 415 -6.41 19.80 -56.11
CA VAL A 415 -5.50 18.93 -56.89
C VAL A 415 -4.70 19.81 -57.86
N ILE A 416 -3.43 19.46 -58.08
CA ILE A 416 -2.54 20.18 -59.01
C ILE A 416 -2.80 19.68 -60.45
N ASP A 417 -2.76 20.59 -61.42
CA ASP A 417 -2.89 20.26 -62.85
C ASP A 417 -1.55 19.69 -63.39
N GLY A 418 -1.34 18.40 -63.11
CA GLY A 418 -0.20 17.61 -63.57
C GLY A 418 0.38 16.67 -62.52
N HIS A 419 0.62 15.41 -62.91
CA HIS A 419 1.31 14.43 -62.07
C HIS A 419 2.76 14.85 -61.80
N GLY A 420 3.22 14.70 -60.55
CA GLY A 420 4.62 14.92 -60.16
C GLY A 420 5.03 16.38 -59.95
N LYS A 421 4.10 17.34 -60.05
CA LYS A 421 4.36 18.75 -59.74
C LYS A 421 4.10 19.03 -58.27
N THR A 422 5.03 19.68 -57.59
CA THR A 422 4.87 20.19 -56.23
C THR A 422 5.02 21.72 -56.23
N PHE A 423 4.36 22.40 -55.30
CA PHE A 423 4.64 23.81 -55.06
C PHE A 423 5.98 23.93 -54.34
N LYS A 424 6.87 24.78 -54.85
CA LYS A 424 8.12 25.12 -54.16
C LYS A 424 7.84 25.98 -52.94
N GLY A 425 8.64 25.82 -51.89
CA GLY A 425 8.55 26.66 -50.70
C GLY A 425 8.89 28.13 -51.03
N LEU A 426 8.28 29.07 -50.31
CA LEU A 426 8.67 30.48 -50.36
C LEU A 426 10.14 30.61 -49.93
N GLY A 427 11.06 30.88 -50.87
CA GLY A 427 12.49 31.10 -50.61
C GLY A 427 13.47 30.21 -51.38
N GLU A 428 13.00 29.25 -52.16
CA GLU A 428 13.87 28.34 -52.94
C GLU A 428 14.20 28.88 -54.34
N ARG A 429 15.50 28.94 -54.71
CA ARG A 429 15.97 29.31 -56.06
C ARG A 429 16.63 28.10 -56.72
N GLU A 430 16.33 27.85 -57.99
CA GLU A 430 17.04 26.83 -58.80
C GLU A 430 18.30 27.46 -59.41
N GLU A 431 19.46 26.85 -59.14
CA GLU A 431 20.68 27.12 -59.89
C GLU A 431 21.01 25.92 -60.80
N MET A 432 21.42 26.23 -62.04
CA MET A 432 21.77 25.23 -63.04
C MET A 432 23.20 24.74 -62.82
N ILE A 433 23.41 23.43 -62.81
CA ILE A 433 24.74 22.83 -62.73
C ILE A 433 24.99 22.02 -64.01
N GLY A 434 25.77 22.62 -64.92
CA GLY A 434 26.36 21.93 -66.07
C GLY A 434 25.53 21.93 -67.37
N GLU A 435 26.19 22.33 -68.45
CA GLU A 435 25.76 22.20 -69.84
C GLU A 435 26.82 21.36 -70.56
N THR A 436 26.45 20.26 -71.20
CA THR A 436 27.37 19.49 -72.04
C THR A 436 27.52 20.17 -73.41
N GLU A 437 28.66 19.98 -74.09
CA GLU A 437 29.00 20.68 -75.36
C GLU A 437 27.98 20.45 -76.51
N ASP A 438 27.06 19.48 -76.38
CA ASP A 438 25.95 19.24 -77.32
C ASP A 438 24.61 19.89 -76.88
N GLY A 439 24.65 20.84 -75.94
CA GLY A 439 23.51 21.68 -75.54
C GLY A 439 22.39 20.97 -74.77
N HIS A 440 22.64 19.78 -74.22
CA HIS A 440 21.67 19.08 -73.38
C HIS A 440 21.95 19.30 -71.89
N LYS A 441 20.93 19.78 -71.16
CA LYS A 441 21.01 20.20 -69.76
C LYS A 441 21.00 19.00 -68.81
N THR A 442 21.98 18.89 -67.90
CA THR A 442 22.10 17.79 -66.94
C THR A 442 21.79 18.23 -65.50
N GLY A 443 20.53 18.64 -65.26
CA GLY A 443 19.96 18.70 -63.91
C GLY A 443 19.89 20.09 -63.23
N TYR A 444 18.94 20.20 -62.30
CA TYR A 444 18.72 21.36 -61.42
C TYR A 444 18.85 20.89 -59.98
N GLN A 445 19.49 21.69 -59.11
CA GLN A 445 19.50 21.46 -57.66
C GLN A 445 18.79 22.63 -56.97
N VAL A 446 17.89 22.31 -56.04
CA VAL A 446 17.18 23.31 -55.25
C VAL A 446 18.11 23.79 -54.14
N VAL A 447 18.50 25.06 -54.20
CA VAL A 447 19.34 25.69 -53.17
C VAL A 447 18.45 26.56 -52.28
N THR A 448 18.34 26.19 -51.00
CA THR A 448 17.75 27.01 -49.97
C THR A 448 18.75 28.09 -49.55
N ASN A 449 18.49 29.35 -49.88
CA ASN A 449 19.25 30.45 -49.29
C ASN A 449 18.71 30.70 -47.88
N ASP A 450 19.51 30.40 -46.86
CA ASP A 450 19.25 30.91 -45.51
C ASP A 450 19.33 32.44 -45.57
N LEU A 451 18.16 33.10 -45.54
CA LEU A 451 18.07 34.54 -45.39
C LEU A 451 18.71 34.90 -44.03
N GLN A 452 19.91 35.47 -44.06
CA GLN A 452 20.54 36.01 -42.87
C GLN A 452 19.62 37.07 -42.26
N ARG A 453 19.37 36.93 -40.96
CA ARG A 453 18.46 37.72 -40.11
C ARG A 453 18.65 39.26 -40.15
N LYS A 454 19.63 39.77 -40.90
CA LYS A 454 19.92 41.22 -41.04
C LYS A 454 19.06 41.94 -42.08
N ASP A 455 18.47 41.25 -43.04
CA ASP A 455 17.67 41.89 -44.09
C ASP A 455 16.19 42.09 -43.71
N LEU A 456 15.79 41.70 -42.49
CA LEU A 456 14.42 41.83 -41.98
C LEU A 456 14.15 43.12 -41.18
N GLY A 457 15.05 44.11 -41.22
CA GLY A 457 14.73 45.48 -40.74
C GLY A 457 14.39 45.60 -39.25
N PHE A 458 14.83 44.68 -38.40
CA PHE A 458 14.69 44.80 -36.94
C PHE A 458 16.03 45.27 -36.33
N GLU A 459 16.24 46.59 -36.28
CA GLU A 459 17.20 47.17 -35.34
C GLU A 459 16.66 47.01 -33.92
N SER A 460 17.41 46.34 -33.04
CA SER A 460 17.13 46.33 -31.61
C SER A 460 17.62 47.64 -30.97
N PRO A 461 16.86 48.31 -30.10
CA PRO A 461 17.40 49.40 -29.32
C PRO A 461 18.43 48.81 -28.33
N ARG A 462 19.62 49.41 -28.31
CA ARG A 462 20.70 49.12 -27.35
C ARG A 462 20.50 49.96 -26.06
N PRO A 463 21.15 49.59 -24.95
CA PRO A 463 20.61 49.52 -23.59
C PRO A 463 20.25 50.85 -22.92
#